data_AF-A0A3C0G295-F1
#
_entry.id   AF-A0A3C0G295-F1
#
_cell.length_a   1.000
_cell.length_b   1.000
_cell.length_c   1.000
_cell.angle_alpha   90.00
_cell.angle_beta   90.00
_cell.angle_gamma   90.00
#
_symmetry.space_group_name_H-M   'P 1'
#
loop_
_entity.id
_entity.type
_entity.pdbx_description
1 polymer ?
#
loop_
_entity_poly.entity_id
_entity_poly.type
_entity_poly.pdbx_seq_one_letter_code
_entity_poly.pdbx_strand_id
1 'polypeptide(L)'
;MQISLVGAGYWGSKLKKELETIDGVSDIEIIDLKLGKSIKDISHKNVILATPAWDHYSQTLELLEKDKNLYVEKPLALTAEECMSIKDKIKPDQILMVGHIFLYNDRLKKVKELTSKVGNIQHIESNRLNWGRFQKRISTVHSLA
;
A
#
# COMPACT_ATOMS: atom_id res chain seq x y z
N MET A 1 -5.96 12.59 -13.27
CA MET A 1 -6.18 12.12 -11.89
C MET A 1 -5.23 12.89 -10.99
N GLN A 2 -5.78 13.46 -9.92
CA GLN A 2 -5.01 14.14 -8.90
C GLN A 2 -4.85 13.20 -7.70
N ILE A 3 -3.66 13.19 -7.10
CA ILE A 3 -3.26 12.23 -6.07
C ILE A 3 -2.57 12.96 -4.93
N SER A 4 -2.97 12.68 -3.69
CA SER A 4 -2.20 13.08 -2.51
C SER A 4 -1.32 11.92 -2.05
N LEU A 5 -0.01 12.12 -2.01
CA LEU A 5 0.97 11.15 -1.51
C LEU A 5 1.39 11.51 -0.08
N VAL A 6 1.02 10.66 0.86
CA VAL A 6 1.30 10.83 2.29
C VAL A 6 2.54 10.03 2.67
N GLY A 7 3.56 10.74 3.15
CA GLY A 7 4.87 10.19 3.51
C GLY A 7 5.80 10.09 2.31
N ALA A 8 6.74 11.02 2.18
CA ALA A 8 7.73 11.05 1.09
C ALA A 8 9.08 10.44 1.50
N GLY A 9 9.02 9.39 2.34
CA GLY A 9 10.18 8.63 2.79
C GLY A 9 10.77 7.74 1.68
N TYR A 10 11.34 6.60 2.08
CA TYR A 10 11.97 5.69 1.11
C TYR A 10 10.98 5.15 0.06
N TRP A 11 9.79 4.71 0.47
CA TRP A 11 8.79 4.19 -0.46
C TRP A 11 8.06 5.32 -1.19
N GLY A 12 7.64 6.36 -0.47
CA GLY A 12 6.99 7.52 -1.07
C GLY A 12 7.81 8.18 -2.17
N SER A 13 9.12 8.35 -1.98
CA SER A 13 9.99 8.93 -3.04
C SER A 13 10.07 8.07 -4.30
N LYS A 14 9.92 6.76 -4.21
CA LYS A 14 9.82 5.87 -5.37
C LYS A 14 8.44 5.97 -6.02
N LEU A 15 7.38 5.91 -5.23
CA LEU A 15 6.01 6.06 -5.72
C LEU A 15 5.85 7.39 -6.45
N LYS A 16 6.35 8.50 -5.90
CA LYS A 16 6.36 9.81 -6.57
C LYS A 16 6.98 9.73 -7.96
N LYS A 17 8.17 9.14 -8.08
CA LYS A 17 8.87 8.99 -9.37
C LYS A 17 8.05 8.15 -10.35
N GLU A 18 7.45 7.06 -9.91
CA GLU A 18 6.63 6.22 -10.79
C GLU A 18 5.34 6.94 -11.22
N LEU A 19 4.66 7.64 -10.31
CA LEU A 19 3.45 8.40 -10.61
C LEU A 19 3.68 9.49 -11.66
N GLU A 20 4.86 10.12 -11.67
CA GLU A 20 5.26 11.11 -12.68
C GLU A 20 5.36 10.50 -14.10
N THR A 21 5.43 9.18 -14.24
CA THR A 21 5.50 8.48 -15.52
C THR A 21 4.15 7.95 -16.02
N ILE A 22 3.10 8.02 -15.20
CA ILE A 22 1.80 7.43 -15.51
C ILE A 22 0.95 8.45 -16.26
N ASP A 23 0.61 8.12 -17.51
CA ASP A 23 -0.34 8.90 -18.30
C ASP A 23 -1.67 9.08 -17.57
N GLY A 24 -2.14 10.32 -17.54
CA GLY A 24 -3.37 10.69 -16.86
C GLY A 24 -3.20 11.02 -15.38
N VAL A 25 -2.02 10.92 -14.77
CA VAL A 25 -1.73 11.58 -13.49
C VAL A 25 -1.39 13.05 -13.78
N SER A 26 -2.21 13.96 -13.27
CA SER A 26 -2.14 15.39 -13.60
C SER A 26 -1.59 16.26 -12.48
N ASP A 27 -1.65 15.78 -11.23
CA ASP A 27 -1.11 16.47 -10.06
C ASP A 27 -0.76 15.47 -8.95
N ILE A 28 0.34 15.73 -8.24
CA ILE A 28 0.83 14.92 -7.12
C ILE A 28 1.10 15.85 -5.93
N GLU A 29 0.14 15.93 -5.02
CA GLU A 29 0.26 16.68 -3.77
C GLU A 29 1.07 15.87 -2.76
N ILE A 30 2.19 16.43 -2.27
CA ILE A 30 2.98 15.79 -1.22
C ILE A 30 2.52 16.24 0.16
N ILE A 31 2.17 15.26 1.00
CA ILE A 31 1.82 15.43 2.42
C ILE A 31 2.90 14.78 3.27
N ASP A 32 3.75 15.59 3.90
CA ASP A 32 4.84 15.11 4.75
C ASP A 32 4.98 16.02 5.98
N LEU A 33 5.14 15.40 7.15
CA LEU A 33 5.32 16.12 8.42
C LEU A 33 6.55 17.04 8.39
N LYS A 34 7.59 16.69 7.62
CA LYS A 34 8.77 17.54 7.43
C LYS A 34 8.47 18.84 6.71
N LEU A 35 7.38 18.89 5.96
CA LEU A 35 6.87 20.07 5.26
C LEU A 35 5.79 20.80 6.07
N GLY A 36 5.57 20.39 7.33
CA GLY A 36 4.50 20.93 8.19
C GLY A 36 3.10 20.52 7.77
N LYS A 37 2.96 19.53 6.87
CA LYS A 37 1.67 19.01 6.40
C LYS A 37 1.33 17.70 7.07
N SER A 38 0.04 17.50 7.29
CA SER A 38 -0.56 16.33 7.92
C SER A 38 -1.67 15.76 7.04
N ILE A 39 -2.21 14.61 7.44
CA ILE A 39 -3.37 13.99 6.77
C ILE A 39 -4.63 14.88 6.75
N LYS A 40 -4.67 15.93 7.59
CA LYS A 40 -5.76 16.91 7.59
C LYS A 40 -5.68 17.87 6.40
N ASP A 41 -4.50 18.00 5.80
CA ASP A 41 -4.23 18.91 4.69
C ASP A 41 -4.43 18.26 3.31
N ILE A 42 -4.92 17.01 3.28
CA ILE A 42 -5.18 16.25 2.03
C ILE A 42 -6.35 16.87 1.27
N SER A 43 -6.07 17.37 0.06
CA SER A 43 -7.08 17.98 -0.79
C SER A 43 -7.72 16.99 -1.77
N HIS A 44 -6.95 16.04 -2.32
CA HIS A 44 -7.42 15.14 -3.39
C HIS A 44 -8.26 13.97 -2.89
N LYS A 45 -9.11 13.41 -3.78
CA LYS A 45 -9.94 12.22 -3.47
C LYS A 45 -9.11 10.93 -3.38
N ASN A 46 -8.11 10.77 -4.24
CA ASN A 46 -7.27 9.59 -4.29
C ASN A 46 -6.00 9.83 -3.49
N VAL A 47 -5.71 8.95 -2.53
CA VAL A 47 -4.62 9.10 -1.58
C VAL A 47 -3.75 7.86 -1.61
N ILE A 48 -2.43 8.07 -1.68
CA ILE A 48 -1.43 7.02 -1.51
C ILE A 48 -0.82 7.19 -0.12
N LEU A 49 -0.97 6.19 0.74
CA LEU A 49 -0.41 6.13 2.07
C LEU A 49 0.90 5.34 2.04
N ALA A 50 2.03 6.03 2.14
CA ALA A 50 3.38 5.47 2.18
C ALA A 50 4.12 5.86 3.47
N THR A 51 3.37 5.94 4.57
CA THR A 51 3.85 6.21 5.92
C THR A 51 4.46 4.93 6.54
N PRO A 52 5.00 4.99 7.75
CA PRO A 52 5.39 3.77 8.45
C PRO A 52 4.19 2.86 8.75
N ALA A 53 4.39 1.55 8.69
CA ALA A 53 3.30 0.56 8.79
C ALA A 53 2.47 0.65 10.09
N TRP A 54 3.07 1.10 11.20
CA TRP A 54 2.36 1.27 12.48
C TRP A 54 1.36 2.43 12.47
N ASP A 55 1.43 3.32 11.47
CA ASP A 55 0.47 4.42 11.30
C ASP A 55 -0.63 4.07 10.29
N HIS A 56 -0.51 2.96 9.53
CA HIS A 56 -1.43 2.64 8.44
C HIS A 56 -2.86 2.42 8.93
N TYR A 57 -3.07 1.72 10.06
CA TYR A 57 -4.41 1.39 10.54
C TYR A 57 -5.25 2.65 10.83
N SER A 58 -4.74 3.52 11.72
CA SER A 58 -5.46 4.72 12.13
C SER A 58 -5.64 5.72 10.98
N GLN A 59 -4.61 5.90 10.15
CA GLN A 59 -4.68 6.80 8.99
C GLN A 59 -5.64 6.29 7.93
N THR A 60 -5.70 4.97 7.69
CA THR A 60 -6.64 4.37 6.75
C THR A 60 -8.07 4.60 7.19
N LEU A 61 -8.39 4.36 8.47
CA LEU A 61 -9.73 4.61 9.01
C LEU A 61 -10.13 6.09 8.88
N GLU A 62 -9.27 7.02 9.29
CA GLU A 62 -9.56 8.45 9.20
C GLU A 62 -9.82 8.90 7.75
N LEU A 63 -9.07 8.35 6.78
CA LEU A 63 -9.24 8.73 5.38
C LEU A 63 -10.47 8.07 4.74
N LEU A 64 -10.81 6.83 5.13
CA LEU A 64 -12.05 6.19 4.71
C LEU A 64 -13.27 6.97 5.21
N GLU A 65 -13.24 7.44 6.46
CA GLU A 65 -14.31 8.30 7.02
C GLU A 65 -14.51 9.60 6.23
N LYS A 66 -13.43 10.12 5.63
CA LYS A 66 -13.43 11.32 4.76
C LYS A 66 -13.70 11.01 3.29
N ASP A 67 -14.27 9.85 2.96
CA ASP A 67 -14.66 9.45 1.61
C ASP A 67 -13.50 9.42 0.59
N LYS A 68 -12.27 9.16 1.07
CA LYS A 68 -11.09 9.04 0.20
C LYS A 68 -10.99 7.64 -0.40
N ASN A 69 -10.47 7.58 -1.62
CA ASN A 69 -9.97 6.33 -2.22
C ASN A 69 -8.52 6.13 -1.81
N LEU A 70 -8.15 4.91 -1.45
CA LEU A 70 -6.86 4.62 -0.84
C LEU A 70 -6.05 3.60 -1.64
N TYR A 71 -4.79 3.93 -1.83
CA TYR A 71 -3.73 2.93 -1.97
C TYR A 71 -2.91 2.99 -0.68
N VAL A 72 -2.74 1.87 0.01
CA VAL A 72 -1.96 1.78 1.24
C VAL A 72 -0.76 0.89 0.97
N GLU A 73 0.45 1.39 1.21
CA GLU A 73 1.64 0.53 1.15
C GLU A 73 1.49 -0.66 2.09
N LYS A 74 2.10 -1.79 1.72
CA LYS A 74 1.99 -2.97 2.57
C LYS A 74 2.84 -2.81 3.86
N PRO A 75 2.51 -3.54 4.94
CA PRO A 75 1.24 -4.24 5.15
C PRO A 75 0.10 -3.24 5.39
N LEU A 76 -1.14 -3.63 5.08
CA LEU A 76 -2.31 -2.76 5.30
C LEU A 76 -2.44 -2.31 6.76
N ALA A 77 -2.18 -3.21 7.70
CA ALA A 77 -2.12 -2.96 9.13
C ALA A 77 -1.17 -3.97 9.81
N LEU A 78 -0.98 -3.88 11.13
CA LEU A 78 -0.08 -4.79 11.86
C LEU A 78 -0.78 -6.04 12.38
N THR A 79 -2.11 -6.07 12.40
CA THR A 79 -2.85 -7.27 12.78
C THR A 79 -3.95 -7.61 11.78
N ALA A 80 -4.40 -8.87 11.81
CA ALA A 80 -5.52 -9.32 11.00
C ALA A 80 -6.82 -8.64 11.45
N GLU A 81 -7.00 -8.45 12.76
CA GLU A 81 -8.15 -7.76 13.35
C GLU A 81 -8.24 -6.31 12.87
N GLU A 82 -7.11 -5.59 12.81
CA GLU A 82 -7.05 -4.23 12.24
C GLU A 82 -7.43 -4.23 10.76
N CYS A 83 -6.96 -5.21 9.98
CA CYS A 83 -7.33 -5.35 8.57
C CYS A 83 -8.84 -5.62 8.39
N MET A 84 -9.43 -6.44 9.25
CA MET A 84 -10.87 -6.72 9.23
C MET A 84 -11.68 -5.48 9.60
N SER A 85 -11.24 -4.72 10.61
CA SER A 85 -11.84 -3.43 10.98
C SER A 85 -11.81 -2.44 9.81
N ILE A 86 -10.70 -2.34 9.08
CA ILE A 86 -10.61 -1.53 7.85
C ILE A 86 -11.63 -2.00 6.82
N LYS A 87 -11.70 -3.31 6.55
CA LYS A 87 -12.61 -3.89 5.56
C LYS A 87 -14.07 -3.50 5.83
N ASP A 88 -14.49 -3.53 7.09
CA ASP A 88 -15.87 -3.22 7.49
C ASP A 88 -16.21 -1.72 7.37
N LYS A 89 -15.22 -0.86 7.15
CA LYS A 89 -15.38 0.60 7.02
C LYS A 89 -15.34 1.10 5.59
N ILE A 90 -14.99 0.25 4.63
CA ILE A 90 -14.97 0.62 3.21
C ILE A 90 -16.41 0.74 2.70
N LYS A 91 -16.79 1.92 2.19
CA LYS A 91 -18.11 2.15 1.57
C LYS A 91 -18.15 1.55 0.15
N PRO A 92 -19.34 1.21 -0.39
CA PRO A 92 -19.47 0.56 -1.69
C PRO A 92 -18.84 1.30 -2.89
N ASP A 93 -18.72 2.62 -2.82
CA ASP A 93 -18.14 3.49 -3.85
C ASP A 93 -16.68 3.88 -3.57
N GLN A 94 -16.11 3.42 -2.47
CA GLN A 94 -14.70 3.62 -2.13
C GLN A 94 -13.84 2.47 -2.64
N ILE A 95 -12.66 2.85 -3.13
CA ILE A 95 -11.64 1.90 -3.55
C ILE A 95 -10.54 1.88 -2.49
N LEU A 96 -10.18 0.68 -2.03
CA LEU A 96 -8.97 0.45 -1.23
C LEU A 96 -8.11 -0.61 -1.90
N MET A 97 -6.86 -0.27 -2.18
CA MET A 97 -5.85 -1.15 -2.73
C MET A 97 -4.66 -1.23 -1.77
N VAL A 98 -4.13 -2.42 -1.55
CA VAL A 98 -2.89 -2.62 -0.79
C VAL A 98 -1.72 -2.79 -1.75
N GLY A 99 -0.57 -2.21 -1.42
CA GLY A 99 0.67 -2.21 -2.20
C GLY A 99 1.39 -3.56 -2.33
N HIS A 100 0.66 -4.66 -2.46
CA HIS A 100 1.23 -5.99 -2.74
C HIS A 100 1.68 -6.10 -4.21
N ILE A 101 2.69 -5.31 -4.60
CA ILE A 101 3.17 -5.16 -5.98
C ILE A 101 3.50 -6.48 -6.69
N PHE A 102 3.87 -7.53 -5.95
CA PHE A 102 4.16 -8.84 -6.53
C PHE A 102 2.95 -9.47 -7.20
N LEU A 103 1.73 -9.20 -6.75
CA LEU A 103 0.50 -9.67 -7.40
C LEU A 103 0.37 -9.22 -8.86
N TYR A 104 1.05 -8.12 -9.21
CA TYR A 104 1.01 -7.51 -10.53
C TYR A 104 2.21 -7.86 -11.41
N ASN A 105 3.16 -8.66 -10.90
CA ASN A 105 4.33 -9.11 -11.66
C ASN A 105 3.92 -10.12 -12.75
N ASP A 106 4.32 -9.88 -14.00
CA ASP A 106 3.95 -10.73 -15.14
C ASP A 106 4.43 -12.18 -15.00
N ARG A 107 5.54 -12.42 -14.29
CA ARG A 107 6.00 -13.78 -13.99
C ARG A 107 5.02 -14.51 -13.06
N LEU A 108 4.47 -13.81 -12.05
CA LEU A 108 3.47 -14.42 -11.16
C LEU A 108 2.12 -14.59 -11.85
N LYS A 109 1.72 -13.66 -12.73
CA LYS A 109 0.56 -13.87 -13.62
C LYS A 109 0.76 -15.14 -14.45
N LYS A 110 1.95 -15.31 -15.03
CA LYS A 110 2.25 -16.49 -15.84
C LYS A 110 2.24 -17.78 -15.03
N VAL A 111 2.82 -17.78 -13.83
CA VAL A 111 2.74 -18.94 -12.92
C VAL A 111 1.28 -19.29 -12.64
N LYS A 112 0.42 -18.31 -12.34
CA LYS A 112 -1.01 -18.51 -12.10
C LYS A 112 -1.75 -19.07 -13.30
N GLU A 113 -1.41 -18.70 -14.53
CA GLU A 113 -1.98 -19.33 -15.73
C GLU A 113 -1.58 -20.81 -15.83
N LEU A 114 -0.31 -21.11 -15.51
CA LEU A 114 0.26 -22.44 -15.63
C LEU A 114 -0.17 -23.39 -14.51
N THR A 115 -0.66 -22.92 -13.37
CA THR A 115 -1.11 -23.81 -12.27
C THR A 115 -2.18 -24.80 -12.74
N SER A 116 -3.06 -24.38 -13.66
CA SER A 116 -4.06 -25.25 -14.29
C SER A 116 -3.47 -26.48 -14.99
N LYS A 117 -2.21 -26.40 -15.44
CA LYS A 117 -1.48 -27.49 -16.11
C LYS A 117 -0.69 -28.39 -15.16
N VAL A 118 -0.44 -27.93 -13.94
CA VAL A 118 0.33 -28.67 -12.93
C VAL A 118 -0.56 -29.65 -12.14
N GLY A 119 -1.89 -29.52 -12.28
CA GLY A 119 -2.86 -30.30 -11.51
C GLY A 119 -3.02 -29.77 -10.09
N ASN A 120 -3.30 -30.65 -9.13
CA ASN A 120 -3.53 -30.26 -7.73
C ASN A 120 -2.22 -29.83 -7.07
N ILE A 121 -2.12 -28.57 -6.68
CA ILE A 121 -0.97 -28.03 -5.95
C ILE A 121 -0.85 -28.75 -4.60
N GLN A 122 0.25 -29.50 -4.43
CA GLN A 122 0.54 -30.21 -3.17
C GLN A 122 1.41 -29.38 -2.22
N HIS A 123 2.27 -28.51 -2.76
CA HIS A 123 3.26 -27.78 -1.99
C HIS A 123 3.64 -26.45 -2.68
N ILE A 124 3.89 -25.41 -1.86
CA ILE A 124 4.42 -24.13 -2.30
C ILE A 124 5.55 -23.75 -1.34
N GLU A 125 6.71 -23.42 -1.89
CA GLU A 125 7.85 -22.90 -1.14
C GLU A 125 8.20 -21.51 -1.68
N SER A 126 8.54 -20.57 -0.78
CA SER A 126 9.04 -19.25 -1.15
C SER A 126 10.13 -18.81 -0.19
N ASN A 127 11.29 -18.48 -0.73
CA ASN A 127 12.44 -18.00 0.03
C ASN A 127 12.69 -16.52 -0.26
N ARG A 128 12.72 -15.70 0.80
CA ARG A 128 13.06 -14.28 0.70
C ARG A 128 14.31 -13.99 1.52
N LEU A 129 15.45 -14.07 0.85
CA LEU A 129 16.77 -13.94 1.46
C LEU A 129 17.32 -12.54 1.17
N ASN A 130 17.29 -11.66 2.16
CA ASN A 130 17.96 -10.36 2.10
C ASN A 130 18.28 -9.89 3.52
N TRP A 131 19.47 -9.33 3.71
CA TRP A 131 19.87 -8.70 4.98
C TRP A 131 19.02 -7.48 5.32
N GLY A 132 18.39 -6.86 4.31
CA GLY A 132 17.32 -5.89 4.48
C GLY A 132 17.73 -4.64 5.26
N ARG A 133 16.74 -3.97 5.86
CA ARG A 133 16.97 -2.88 6.82
C ARG A 133 16.55 -3.34 8.19
N PHE A 134 17.36 -3.03 9.19
CA PHE A 134 16.99 -3.22 10.57
C PHE A 134 15.91 -2.20 10.97
N GLN A 135 14.73 -2.70 11.35
CA GLN A 135 13.62 -1.87 11.84
C GLN A 135 13.32 -2.26 13.29
N LYS A 136 13.16 -1.26 14.16
CA LYS A 136 12.91 -1.48 15.60
C LYS A 136 11.43 -1.62 15.98
N ARG A 137 10.54 -1.18 15.09
CA ARG A 137 9.10 -1.03 15.38
C ARG A 137 8.20 -2.04 14.67
N ILE A 138 8.74 -2.80 13.71
CA ILE A 138 8.00 -3.86 13.01
C ILE A 138 8.86 -5.12 12.96
N SER A 139 8.21 -6.28 12.97
CA SER A 139 8.93 -7.55 12.78
C SER A 139 9.35 -7.73 11.32
N THR A 140 10.30 -8.63 11.09
CA THR A 140 10.69 -9.05 9.74
C THR A 140 9.50 -9.57 8.95
N VAL A 141 8.57 -10.30 9.59
CA VAL A 141 7.36 -10.80 8.94
C VAL A 141 6.51 -9.65 8.37
N HIS A 142 6.24 -8.60 9.14
CA HIS A 142 5.51 -7.42 8.66
C HIS A 142 6.25 -6.68 7.54
N SER A 143 7.59 -6.57 7.65
CA SER A 143 8.42 -5.94 6.64
C SER A 143 8.43 -6.71 5.32
N LEU A 144 8.18 -8.03 5.36
CA LEU A 144 8.19 -8.90 4.18
C LEU A 144 6.80 -9.22 3.63
N ALA A 145 5.74 -9.10 4.44
CA ALA A 145 4.34 -9.14 4.01
C ALA A 145 4.02 -8.08 2.95
#